data_AF-A0AAP5KCS7-F1
#
_entry.id   AF-A0AAP5KCS7-F1
#
_cell.length_a   1.000
_cell.length_b   1.000
_cell.length_c   1.000
_cell.angle_alpha   90.00
_cell.angle_beta   90.00
_cell.angle_gamma   90.00
#
_symmetry.space_group_name_H-M   'P 1'
#
loop_
_entity.id
_entity.type
_entity.pdbx_description
1 polymer ?
#
loop_
_entity_poly.entity_id
_entity_poly.type
_entity_poly.pdbx_seq_one_letter_code
_entity_poly.pdbx_strand_id
1 'polypeptide(L)'
;MNLTEQAKVYHEKMFPGYVSDFLLTDPEFIERFDNFAFDEVVKEDDLAETTRFIAILASLIGCQGVEEFEAMIPAAINFGVTSIEIKEIIYQAVAYLGIGRVFPFLKAANRTFEKNSISLPLKGQATNTVSERLIAGEQTQLAIFGEEMRGFAEKGPNEIRHINKWLVANCFGDYYTRSGLDLQQREMITFCFLAAQGGCEPQLIYHTIANHRIGNDRQFLINLLSTLIPYIGYPRVLNGLQCVDQALDKK
;
A
#
# COMPACT_ATOMS: atom_id res chain seq x y z
N MET A 1 27.39 6.26 17.36
CA MET A 1 25.94 6.35 17.11
C MET A 1 25.24 5.69 18.28
N ASN A 2 24.44 6.46 18.99
CA ASN A 2 23.62 5.98 20.11
C ASN A 2 22.29 5.46 19.56
N LEU A 3 22.36 4.49 18.64
CA LEU A 3 21.17 3.72 18.27
C LEU A 3 20.72 2.90 19.48
N THR A 4 19.42 2.83 19.70
CA THR A 4 18.85 1.90 20.67
C THR A 4 19.11 0.47 20.21
N GLU A 5 19.10 -0.48 21.16
CA GLU A 5 19.35 -1.87 20.82
C GLU A 5 18.27 -2.43 19.88
N GLN A 6 17.02 -2.00 20.07
CA GLN A 6 15.92 -2.37 19.20
C GLN A 6 16.13 -1.86 17.76
N ALA A 7 16.49 -0.59 17.59
CA ALA A 7 16.74 -0.01 16.27
C ALA A 7 17.84 -0.76 15.52
N LYS A 8 18.93 -1.14 16.22
CA LYS A 8 20.02 -1.93 15.62
C LYS A 8 19.54 -3.31 15.17
N VAL A 9 18.81 -4.04 16.03
CA VAL A 9 18.30 -5.38 15.72
C VAL A 9 17.32 -5.33 14.54
N TYR A 10 16.44 -4.32 14.53
CA TYR A 10 15.47 -4.15 13.46
C TYR A 10 16.13 -3.78 12.14
N HIS A 11 17.07 -2.81 12.14
CA HIS A 11 17.84 -2.44 10.96
C HIS A 11 18.67 -3.61 10.42
N GLU A 12 19.35 -4.39 11.28
CA GLU A 12 20.12 -5.56 10.85
C GLU A 12 19.22 -6.62 10.19
N LYS A 13 17.97 -6.76 10.65
CA LYS A 13 16.98 -7.63 9.99
C LYS A 13 16.53 -7.07 8.65
N MET A 14 16.36 -5.75 8.52
CA MET A 14 16.02 -5.10 7.25
C MET A 14 17.14 -5.25 6.23
N PHE A 15 18.38 -4.97 6.64
CA PHE A 15 19.55 -4.88 5.76
C PHE A 15 20.77 -5.57 6.40
N PRO A 16 20.86 -6.91 6.38
CA PRO A 16 21.95 -7.63 7.02
C PRO A 16 23.33 -7.18 6.52
N GLY A 17 24.20 -6.76 7.44
CA GLY A 17 25.55 -6.27 7.15
C GLY A 17 25.63 -4.96 6.35
N TYR A 18 24.51 -4.26 6.13
CA TYR A 18 24.51 -2.96 5.48
C TYR A 18 24.89 -1.86 6.47
N VAL A 19 25.72 -0.93 6.01
CA VAL A 19 26.08 0.28 6.73
C VAL A 19 25.66 1.46 5.88
N SER A 20 24.81 2.33 6.43
CA SER A 20 24.29 3.50 5.72
C SER A 20 25.40 4.50 5.40
N ASP A 21 25.41 5.03 4.17
CA ASP A 21 26.32 6.12 3.81
C ASP A 21 26.02 7.41 4.60
N PHE A 22 24.78 7.56 5.10
CA PHE A 22 24.40 8.68 5.97
C PHE A 22 25.11 8.65 7.33
N LEU A 23 25.72 7.53 7.74
CA LEU A 23 26.60 7.55 8.90
C LEU A 23 27.83 8.44 8.68
N LEU A 24 28.23 8.64 7.42
CA LEU A 24 29.35 9.49 7.04
C LEU A 24 28.92 10.93 6.77
N THR A 25 27.78 11.12 6.10
CA THR A 25 27.34 12.46 5.65
C THR A 25 26.41 13.15 6.64
N ASP A 26 25.52 12.42 7.32
CA ASP A 26 24.42 12.95 8.14
C ASP A 26 24.21 12.16 9.46
N PRO A 27 25.28 11.92 10.26
CA PRO A 27 25.24 10.96 11.38
C PRO A 27 24.23 11.31 12.48
N GLU A 28 24.01 12.60 12.75
CA GLU A 28 23.02 13.05 13.76
C GLU A 28 21.58 12.81 13.27
N PHE A 29 21.33 12.97 11.97
CA PHE A 29 20.01 12.77 11.40
C PHE A 29 19.65 11.29 11.39
N ILE A 30 20.53 10.45 10.83
CA ILE A 30 20.24 9.02 10.70
C ILE A 30 20.10 8.33 12.07
N GLU A 31 20.86 8.76 13.08
CA GLU A 31 20.69 8.27 14.46
C GLU A 31 19.26 8.51 14.98
N ARG A 32 18.75 9.74 14.79
CA ARG A 32 17.39 10.10 15.24
C ARG A 32 16.32 9.42 14.40
N PHE A 33 16.52 9.36 13.09
CA PHE A 33 15.56 8.75 12.17
C PHE A 33 15.43 7.26 12.46
N ASP A 34 16.54 6.54 12.60
CA ASP A 34 16.52 5.09 12.85
C ASP A 34 15.90 4.76 14.21
N ASN A 35 16.24 5.52 15.27
CA ASN A 35 15.60 5.35 16.57
C ASN A 35 14.09 5.62 16.51
N PHE A 36 13.66 6.63 15.75
CA PHE A 36 12.23 6.90 15.60
C PHE A 36 11.52 5.83 14.77
N ALA A 37 12.00 5.56 13.56
CA ALA A 37 11.35 4.70 12.58
C ALA A 37 11.43 3.20 12.93
N PHE A 38 12.54 2.75 13.53
CA PHE A 38 12.83 1.33 13.74
C PHE A 38 12.79 0.89 15.21
N ASP A 39 12.55 1.83 16.13
CA ASP A 39 12.29 1.53 17.54
C ASP A 39 10.96 2.12 18.01
N GLU A 40 10.82 3.45 18.09
CA GLU A 40 9.63 4.08 18.65
C GLU A 40 8.34 3.73 17.89
N VAL A 41 8.34 3.90 16.57
CA VAL A 41 7.17 3.60 15.72
C VAL A 41 6.85 2.10 15.72
N VAL A 42 7.86 1.23 15.66
CA VAL A 42 7.65 -0.23 15.66
C VAL A 42 7.07 -0.71 16.99
N LYS A 43 7.39 -0.06 18.11
CA LYS A 43 6.87 -0.42 19.44
C LYS A 43 5.47 0.11 19.75
N GLU A 44 4.99 1.10 19.00
CA GLU A 44 3.70 1.74 19.26
C GLU A 44 2.51 0.82 18.93
N ASP A 45 2.71 -0.17 18.06
CA ASP A 45 1.66 -1.06 17.59
C ASP A 45 2.12 -2.52 17.47
N ASP A 46 1.17 -3.43 17.24
CA ASP A 46 1.36 -4.87 17.10
C ASP A 46 1.11 -5.38 15.66
N LEU A 47 1.21 -4.50 14.66
CA LEU A 47 1.06 -4.90 13.26
C LEU A 47 2.04 -6.00 12.91
N ALA A 48 1.55 -7.03 12.22
CA ALA A 48 2.40 -8.05 11.63
C ALA A 48 3.42 -7.38 10.70
N GLU A 49 4.67 -7.81 10.78
CA GLU A 49 5.75 -7.14 10.05
C GLU A 49 5.54 -7.15 8.53
N THR A 50 5.00 -8.24 7.99
CA THR A 50 4.62 -8.32 6.57
C THR A 50 3.61 -7.24 6.20
N THR A 51 2.58 -7.03 7.03
CA THR A 51 1.59 -5.97 6.88
C THR A 51 2.25 -4.58 6.92
N ARG A 52 3.18 -4.37 7.86
CA ARG A 52 3.93 -3.10 7.97
C ARG A 52 4.68 -2.79 6.67
N PHE A 53 5.43 -3.74 6.14
CA PHE A 53 6.19 -3.54 4.90
C PHE A 53 5.31 -3.42 3.65
N ILE A 54 4.18 -4.14 3.58
CA ILE A 54 3.19 -3.94 2.51
C ILE A 54 2.66 -2.50 2.54
N ALA A 55 2.32 -1.97 3.72
CA ALA A 55 1.84 -0.61 3.89
C ALA A 55 2.91 0.44 3.53
N ILE A 56 4.15 0.25 3.99
CA ILE A 56 5.30 1.12 3.65
C ILE A 56 5.48 1.17 2.14
N LEU A 57 5.61 0.02 1.47
CA LEU A 57 5.77 -0.05 0.02
C LEU A 57 4.61 0.62 -0.72
N ALA A 58 3.36 0.39 -0.30
CA ALA A 58 2.20 1.02 -0.90
C ALA A 58 2.25 2.56 -0.74
N SER A 59 2.58 3.05 0.46
CA SER A 59 2.66 4.48 0.75
C SER A 59 3.76 5.18 -0.05
N LEU A 60 4.92 4.54 -0.24
CA LEU A 60 6.03 5.08 -1.03
C LEU A 60 5.64 5.22 -2.51
N ILE A 61 4.83 4.29 -3.04
CA ILE A 61 4.24 4.47 -4.38
C ILE A 61 3.28 5.66 -4.39
N GLY A 62 2.40 5.77 -3.38
CA GLY A 62 1.43 6.87 -3.27
C GLY A 62 2.09 8.26 -3.19
N CYS A 63 3.21 8.39 -2.47
CA CYS A 63 3.96 9.65 -2.38
C CYS A 63 5.02 9.83 -3.48
N GLN A 64 5.17 8.87 -4.40
CA GLN A 64 6.16 8.87 -5.49
C GLN A 64 7.63 8.75 -5.04
N GLY A 65 7.89 8.17 -3.87
CA GLY A 65 9.23 7.89 -3.33
C GLY A 65 9.90 6.66 -3.96
N VAL A 66 10.30 6.75 -5.23
CA VAL A 66 10.84 5.61 -6.00
C VAL A 66 12.16 5.07 -5.43
N GLU A 67 13.08 5.94 -5.02
CA GLU A 67 14.40 5.53 -4.51
C GLU A 67 14.27 4.78 -3.19
N GLU A 68 13.50 5.34 -2.26
CA GLU A 68 13.21 4.69 -0.98
C GLU A 68 12.41 3.40 -1.17
N PHE A 69 11.49 3.35 -2.12
CA PHE A 69 10.79 2.10 -2.48
C PHE A 69 11.77 1.03 -2.97
N GLU A 70 12.71 1.38 -3.86
CA GLU A 70 13.73 0.44 -4.36
C GLU A 70 14.62 -0.07 -3.22
N ALA A 71 14.97 0.82 -2.28
CA ALA A 71 15.75 0.50 -1.08
C ALA A 71 14.99 -0.39 -0.09
N MET A 72 13.66 -0.24 0.03
CA MET A 72 12.84 -1.00 1.00
C MET A 72 12.42 -2.40 0.51
N ILE A 73 12.57 -2.72 -0.78
CA ILE A 73 12.23 -4.07 -1.29
C ILE A 73 13.00 -5.20 -0.59
N PRO A 74 14.34 -5.16 -0.45
CA PRO A 74 15.08 -6.20 0.26
C PRO A 74 14.62 -6.35 1.72
N ALA A 75 14.35 -5.24 2.41
CA ALA A 75 13.81 -5.28 3.76
C ALA A 75 12.45 -5.97 3.79
N ALA A 76 11.52 -5.60 2.90
CA ALA A 76 10.22 -6.25 2.81
C ALA A 76 10.34 -7.77 2.60
N ILE A 77 11.27 -8.21 1.73
CA ILE A 77 11.54 -9.65 1.50
C ILE A 77 12.10 -10.32 2.76
N ASN A 78 13.04 -9.68 3.47
CA ASN A 78 13.60 -10.20 4.72
C ASN A 78 12.56 -10.33 5.85
N PHE A 79 11.49 -9.55 5.78
CA PHE A 79 10.34 -9.64 6.68
C PHE A 79 9.19 -10.52 6.14
N GLY A 80 9.39 -11.17 4.99
CA GLY A 80 8.49 -12.21 4.48
C GLY A 80 7.52 -11.76 3.40
N VAL A 81 7.56 -10.51 2.94
CA VAL A 81 6.76 -10.05 1.79
C VAL A 81 7.30 -10.69 0.53
N THR A 82 6.44 -11.40 -0.20
CA THR A 82 6.82 -12.11 -1.41
C THR A 82 6.98 -11.17 -2.60
N SER A 83 7.78 -11.56 -3.58
CA SER A 83 7.91 -10.82 -4.85
C SER A 83 6.59 -10.73 -5.61
N ILE A 84 5.67 -11.69 -5.41
CA ILE A 84 4.31 -11.66 -5.95
C ILE A 84 3.51 -10.53 -5.28
N GLU A 85 3.47 -10.46 -3.95
CA GLU A 85 2.77 -9.40 -3.21
C GLU A 85 3.29 -8.02 -3.63
N ILE A 86 4.62 -7.83 -3.69
CA ILE A 86 5.22 -6.57 -4.16
C ILE A 86 4.73 -6.20 -5.56
N LYS A 87 4.63 -7.16 -6.50
CA LYS A 87 4.10 -6.89 -7.84
C LYS A 87 2.61 -6.55 -7.82
N GLU A 88 1.81 -7.22 -6.99
CA GLU A 88 0.38 -6.93 -6.88
C GLU A 88 0.12 -5.54 -6.28
N ILE A 89 0.94 -5.08 -5.32
CA ILE A 89 0.91 -3.69 -4.83
C ILE A 89 1.13 -2.72 -6.00
N ILE A 90 2.21 -2.92 -6.78
CA ILE A 90 2.54 -2.04 -7.91
C ILE A 90 1.45 -2.07 -8.99
N TYR A 91 0.91 -3.25 -9.30
CA TYR A 91 -0.12 -3.37 -10.34
C TYR A 91 -1.41 -2.66 -9.94
N GLN A 92 -1.91 -2.87 -8.72
CA GLN A 92 -3.12 -2.19 -8.26
C GLN A 92 -2.94 -0.68 -8.17
N ALA A 93 -1.75 -0.19 -7.84
CA ALA A 93 -1.45 1.24 -7.82
C ALA A 93 -1.74 1.94 -9.15
N VAL A 94 -1.69 1.25 -10.29
CA VAL A 94 -2.00 1.82 -11.61
C VAL A 94 -3.43 2.35 -11.67
N ALA A 95 -4.38 1.68 -11.01
CA ALA A 95 -5.79 2.10 -11.00
C ALA A 95 -6.03 3.39 -10.19
N TYR A 96 -5.16 3.69 -9.22
CA TYR A 96 -5.31 4.82 -8.30
C TYR A 96 -4.40 6.00 -8.65
N LEU A 97 -3.19 5.73 -9.12
CA LEU A 97 -2.14 6.74 -9.32
C LEU A 97 -1.83 6.96 -10.81
N GLY A 98 -2.30 6.07 -11.69
CA GLY A 98 -2.05 6.08 -13.12
C GLY A 98 -0.65 5.55 -13.50
N ILE A 99 -0.54 4.96 -14.69
CA ILE A 99 0.71 4.35 -15.16
C ILE A 99 1.88 5.35 -15.24
N GLY A 100 1.60 6.63 -15.49
CA GLY A 100 2.64 7.68 -15.54
C GLY A 100 3.44 7.79 -14.24
N ARG A 101 2.78 7.63 -13.08
CA ARG A 101 3.44 7.66 -11.77
C ARG A 101 3.99 6.29 -11.36
N VAL A 102 3.35 5.21 -11.79
CA VAL A 102 3.67 3.84 -11.35
C VAL A 102 4.79 3.19 -12.17
N PHE A 103 5.00 3.61 -13.42
CA PHE A 103 5.98 2.99 -14.32
C PHE A 103 7.42 2.93 -13.77
N PRO A 104 7.95 3.95 -13.07
CA PRO A 104 9.27 3.86 -12.42
C PRO A 104 9.36 2.76 -11.37
N PHE A 105 8.30 2.54 -10.58
CA PHE A 105 8.25 1.50 -9.55
C PHE A 105 8.29 0.08 -10.14
N LEU A 106 7.64 -0.13 -11.29
CA LEU A 106 7.74 -1.40 -12.03
C LEU A 106 9.19 -1.72 -12.41
N LYS A 107 9.93 -0.70 -12.87
CA LYS A 107 11.35 -0.84 -13.23
C LYS A 107 12.24 -1.06 -12.01
N ALA A 108 12.03 -0.28 -10.94
CA ALA A 108 12.76 -0.43 -9.68
C ALA A 108 12.62 -1.85 -9.13
N ALA A 109 11.39 -2.36 -9.03
CA ALA A 109 11.16 -3.73 -8.56
C ALA A 109 11.82 -4.79 -9.44
N ASN A 110 11.77 -4.66 -10.77
CA ASN A 110 12.44 -5.61 -11.66
C ASN A 110 13.96 -5.62 -11.44
N ARG A 111 14.60 -4.44 -11.37
CA ARG A 111 16.04 -4.33 -11.11
C ARG A 111 16.41 -4.95 -9.78
N THR A 112 15.64 -4.67 -8.72
CA THR A 112 15.91 -5.23 -7.39
C THR A 112 15.73 -6.75 -7.38
N PHE A 113 14.72 -7.29 -8.04
CA PHE A 113 14.52 -8.73 -8.15
C PHE A 113 15.68 -9.41 -8.89
N GLU A 114 16.11 -8.87 -10.02
CA GLU A 114 17.26 -9.40 -10.77
C GLU A 114 18.55 -9.37 -9.93
N LYS A 115 18.82 -8.26 -9.21
CA LYS A 115 19.96 -8.14 -8.29
C LYS A 115 19.91 -9.16 -7.15
N ASN A 116 18.72 -9.51 -6.68
CA ASN A 116 18.49 -10.49 -5.62
C ASN A 116 18.25 -11.92 -6.17
N SER A 117 18.64 -12.20 -7.42
CA SER A 117 18.51 -13.52 -8.05
C SER A 117 17.08 -14.07 -8.12
N ILE A 118 16.07 -13.20 -8.10
CA ILE A 118 14.66 -13.54 -8.33
C ILE A 118 14.40 -13.49 -9.83
N SER A 119 14.10 -14.64 -10.43
CA SER A 119 13.86 -14.76 -11.87
C SER A 119 12.53 -14.12 -12.31
N LEU A 120 12.56 -13.47 -13.47
CA LEU A 120 11.40 -12.90 -14.14
C LEU A 120 11.11 -13.65 -15.45
N PRO A 121 9.84 -13.82 -15.86
CA PRO A 121 8.62 -13.31 -15.22
C PRO A 121 8.21 -14.13 -13.98
N LEU A 122 7.60 -13.46 -13.00
CA LEU A 122 6.91 -14.16 -11.90
C LEU A 122 5.66 -14.88 -12.42
N LYS A 123 5.19 -15.89 -11.67
CA LYS A 123 3.94 -16.61 -11.98
C LYS A 123 2.76 -15.62 -12.03
N GLY A 124 2.00 -15.67 -13.13
CA GLY A 124 0.80 -14.85 -13.29
C GLY A 124 -0.28 -15.13 -12.24
N GLN A 125 -0.96 -14.08 -11.79
CA GLN A 125 -1.98 -14.13 -10.73
C GLN A 125 -3.40 -13.77 -11.22
N ALA A 126 -3.62 -13.69 -12.54
CA ALA A 126 -4.96 -13.41 -13.06
C ALA A 126 -5.91 -14.59 -12.75
N THR A 127 -7.10 -14.28 -12.24
CA THR A 127 -8.13 -15.27 -11.87
C THR A 127 -9.31 -15.28 -12.82
N ASN A 128 -9.38 -14.33 -13.75
CA ASN A 128 -10.44 -14.20 -14.74
C ASN A 128 -9.89 -13.70 -16.08
N THR A 129 -10.74 -13.76 -17.11
CA THR A 129 -10.46 -13.27 -18.46
C THR A 129 -11.08 -11.89 -18.71
N VAL A 130 -10.67 -11.23 -19.81
CA VAL A 130 -11.23 -9.93 -20.24
C VAL A 130 -12.75 -9.96 -20.43
N SER A 131 -13.32 -11.10 -20.83
CA SER A 131 -14.78 -11.28 -20.96
C SER A 131 -15.49 -11.42 -19.60
N GLU A 132 -14.79 -11.89 -18.58
CA GLU A 132 -15.36 -12.19 -17.25
C GLU A 132 -15.14 -11.05 -16.25
N ARG A 133 -14.13 -10.20 -16.47
CA ARG A 133 -13.72 -9.14 -15.52
C ARG A 133 -14.85 -8.21 -15.07
N LEU A 134 -15.83 -7.93 -15.93
CA LEU A 134 -16.97 -7.07 -15.55
C LEU A 134 -17.82 -7.73 -14.44
N ILE A 135 -18.11 -9.03 -14.59
CA ILE A 135 -18.89 -9.79 -13.62
C ILE A 135 -18.07 -9.97 -12.34
N ALA A 136 -16.80 -10.36 -12.47
CA ALA A 136 -15.90 -10.54 -11.33
C ALA A 136 -15.68 -9.24 -10.54
N GLY A 137 -15.56 -8.12 -11.24
CA GLY A 137 -15.44 -6.79 -10.65
C GLY A 137 -16.70 -6.38 -9.88
N GLU A 138 -17.90 -6.66 -10.40
CA GLU A 138 -19.14 -6.39 -9.68
C GLU A 138 -19.21 -7.23 -8.39
N GLN A 139 -18.89 -8.54 -8.46
CA GLN A 139 -18.86 -9.38 -7.25
C GLN A 139 -17.86 -8.88 -6.21
N THR A 140 -16.71 -8.38 -6.66
CA THR A 140 -15.70 -7.78 -5.78
C THR A 140 -16.22 -6.52 -5.12
N GLN A 141 -16.89 -5.62 -5.87
CA GLN A 141 -17.50 -4.43 -5.30
C GLN A 141 -18.60 -4.76 -4.29
N LEU A 142 -19.42 -5.78 -4.56
CA LEU A 142 -20.45 -6.24 -3.63
C LEU A 142 -19.83 -6.78 -2.33
N ALA A 143 -18.73 -7.54 -2.43
CA ALA A 143 -18.03 -8.08 -1.27
C ALA A 143 -17.41 -6.98 -0.39
N ILE A 144 -16.87 -5.93 -1.00
CA ILE A 144 -16.17 -4.85 -0.29
C ILE A 144 -17.14 -3.76 0.19
N PHE A 145 -18.03 -3.30 -0.69
CA PHE A 145 -18.86 -2.13 -0.50
C PHE A 145 -20.36 -2.45 -0.49
N GLY A 146 -20.78 -3.71 -0.44
CA GLY A 146 -22.18 -4.11 -0.22
C GLY A 146 -23.10 -3.99 -1.42
N GLU A 147 -24.37 -4.38 -1.19
CA GLU A 147 -25.42 -4.51 -2.22
C GLU A 147 -25.74 -3.19 -2.95
N GLU A 148 -25.44 -2.04 -2.36
CA GLU A 148 -25.58 -0.73 -3.00
C GLU A 148 -24.78 -0.61 -4.32
N MET A 149 -23.73 -1.42 -4.50
CA MET A 149 -22.91 -1.44 -5.70
C MET A 149 -23.50 -2.27 -6.85
N ARG A 150 -24.59 -3.01 -6.64
CA ARG A 150 -25.20 -3.81 -7.71
C ARG A 150 -25.59 -2.93 -8.91
N GLY A 151 -25.20 -3.36 -10.11
CA GLY A 151 -25.44 -2.65 -11.37
C GLY A 151 -24.68 -1.34 -11.51
N PHE A 152 -23.64 -1.08 -10.71
CA PHE A 152 -22.92 0.20 -10.73
C PHE A 152 -22.37 0.57 -12.12
N ALA A 153 -21.93 -0.43 -12.90
CA ALA A 153 -21.43 -0.24 -14.26
C ALA A 153 -22.43 0.46 -15.21
N GLU A 154 -23.74 0.38 -14.93
CA GLU A 154 -24.80 0.96 -15.75
C GLU A 154 -25.37 2.27 -15.17
N LYS A 155 -24.88 2.71 -14.00
CA LYS A 155 -25.37 3.93 -13.32
C LYS A 155 -24.76 5.20 -13.93
N GLY A 156 -25.47 6.31 -13.75
CA GLY A 156 -25.03 7.66 -14.13
C GLY A 156 -25.41 8.08 -15.55
N PRO A 157 -25.11 9.35 -15.92
CA PRO A 157 -25.37 9.89 -17.26
C PRO A 157 -24.67 9.07 -18.36
N ASN A 158 -25.30 8.98 -19.53
CA ASN A 158 -24.80 8.18 -20.66
C ASN A 158 -23.38 8.59 -21.09
N GLU A 159 -23.07 9.89 -20.99
CA GLU A 159 -21.81 10.49 -21.39
C GLU A 159 -20.63 9.97 -20.59
N ILE A 160 -20.84 9.60 -19.32
CA ILE A 160 -19.78 9.16 -18.39
C ILE A 160 -19.96 7.72 -17.89
N ARG A 161 -21.08 7.05 -18.22
CA ARG A 161 -21.36 5.67 -17.78
C ARG A 161 -20.24 4.69 -18.10
N HIS A 162 -19.58 4.88 -19.25
CA HIS A 162 -18.45 4.06 -19.65
C HIS A 162 -17.29 4.10 -18.62
N ILE A 163 -17.12 5.19 -17.88
CA ILE A 163 -16.15 5.32 -16.79
C ILE A 163 -16.56 4.42 -15.61
N ASN A 164 -17.83 4.39 -15.23
CA ASN A 164 -18.32 3.48 -14.19
C ASN A 164 -18.11 2.02 -14.61
N LYS A 165 -18.41 1.70 -15.88
CA LYS A 165 -18.14 0.36 -16.44
C LYS A 165 -16.65 0.00 -16.38
N TRP A 166 -15.74 0.93 -16.66
CA TRP A 166 -14.29 0.70 -16.52
C TRP A 166 -13.86 0.61 -15.06
N LEU A 167 -14.47 1.36 -14.15
CA LEU A 167 -14.21 1.20 -12.73
C LEU A 167 -14.56 -0.22 -12.27
N VAL A 168 -15.73 -0.74 -12.64
CA VAL A 168 -16.11 -2.12 -12.31
C VAL A 168 -15.19 -3.13 -13.01
N ALA A 169 -15.07 -3.04 -14.33
CA ALA A 169 -14.37 -4.05 -15.14
C ALA A 169 -12.85 -4.02 -14.99
N ASN A 170 -12.24 -2.84 -15.11
CA ASN A 170 -10.78 -2.70 -15.06
C ASN A 170 -10.27 -2.53 -13.64
N CYS A 171 -10.76 -1.54 -12.87
CA CYS A 171 -10.25 -1.34 -11.50
C CYS A 171 -10.49 -2.57 -10.63
N PHE A 172 -11.76 -2.95 -10.40
CA PHE A 172 -12.06 -4.11 -9.56
C PHE A 172 -11.84 -5.44 -10.29
N GLY A 173 -12.27 -5.55 -11.54
CA GLY A 173 -12.20 -6.80 -12.29
C GLY A 173 -10.79 -7.25 -12.69
N ASP A 174 -9.89 -6.34 -13.10
CA ASP A 174 -8.53 -6.73 -13.52
C ASP A 174 -7.52 -6.71 -12.37
N TYR A 175 -7.65 -5.78 -11.41
CA TYR A 175 -6.67 -5.65 -10.33
C TYR A 175 -7.11 -6.39 -9.08
N TYR A 176 -8.30 -6.10 -8.53
CA TYR A 176 -8.69 -6.64 -7.21
C TYR A 176 -8.97 -8.15 -7.19
N THR A 177 -9.33 -8.74 -8.33
CA THR A 177 -9.64 -10.17 -8.41
C THR A 177 -8.40 -11.05 -8.45
N ARG A 178 -7.21 -10.47 -8.72
CA ARG A 178 -5.98 -11.25 -8.89
C ARG A 178 -5.62 -11.96 -7.59
N SER A 179 -4.99 -13.12 -7.69
CA SER A 179 -4.40 -13.78 -6.53
C SER A 179 -3.14 -13.04 -6.08
N GLY A 180 -2.59 -13.39 -4.92
CA GLY A 180 -1.39 -12.77 -4.37
C GLY A 180 -1.64 -11.71 -3.31
N LEU A 181 -2.81 -11.07 -3.30
CA LEU A 181 -3.31 -10.30 -2.16
C LEU A 181 -4.81 -10.60 -1.97
N ASP A 182 -5.24 -10.78 -0.73
CA ASP A 182 -6.66 -10.90 -0.40
C ASP A 182 -7.37 -9.53 -0.39
N LEU A 183 -8.69 -9.52 -0.23
CA LEU A 183 -9.47 -8.27 -0.28
C LEU A 183 -9.13 -7.31 0.87
N GLN A 184 -8.78 -7.81 2.06
CA GLN A 184 -8.37 -6.98 3.19
C GLN A 184 -7.05 -6.27 2.88
N GLN A 185 -6.07 -7.01 2.36
CA GLN A 185 -4.80 -6.44 1.92
C GLN A 185 -4.99 -5.46 0.77
N ARG A 186 -5.90 -5.73 -0.18
CA ARG A 186 -6.15 -4.86 -1.33
C ARG A 186 -6.77 -3.53 -0.93
N GLU A 187 -7.76 -3.51 -0.05
CA GLU A 187 -8.31 -2.27 0.47
C GLU A 187 -7.31 -1.55 1.39
N MET A 188 -6.48 -2.29 2.12
CA MET A 188 -5.41 -1.72 2.93
C MET A 188 -4.38 -0.96 2.07
N ILE A 189 -3.87 -1.56 0.99
CA ILE A 189 -2.89 -0.86 0.13
C ILE A 189 -3.53 0.32 -0.59
N THR A 190 -4.82 0.24 -0.93
CA THR A 190 -5.58 1.37 -1.48
C THR A 190 -5.68 2.51 -0.49
N PHE A 191 -5.97 2.22 0.78
CA PHE A 191 -5.95 3.21 1.85
C PHE A 191 -4.57 3.88 1.96
N CYS A 192 -3.47 3.10 1.91
CA CYS A 192 -2.12 3.62 1.92
C CYS A 192 -1.80 4.50 0.69
N PHE A 193 -2.21 4.10 -0.53
CA PHE A 193 -2.02 4.91 -1.74
C PHE A 193 -2.71 6.27 -1.60
N LEU A 194 -3.96 6.28 -1.15
CA LEU A 194 -4.78 7.49 -1.06
C LEU A 194 -4.29 8.44 0.03
N ALA A 195 -3.96 7.91 1.22
CA ALA A 195 -3.36 8.70 2.31
C ALA A 195 -2.02 9.32 1.89
N ALA A 196 -1.18 8.54 1.19
CA ALA A 196 0.12 9.00 0.74
C ALA A 196 0.09 9.90 -0.51
N GLN A 197 -0.94 9.83 -1.36
CA GLN A 197 -1.10 10.72 -2.52
C GLN A 197 -1.60 12.11 -2.12
N GLY A 198 -2.54 12.19 -1.16
CA GLY A 198 -3.17 13.44 -0.71
C GLY A 198 -4.12 14.06 -1.76
N GLY A 199 -5.03 14.95 -1.32
CA GLY A 199 -6.03 15.55 -2.22
C GLY A 199 -7.06 14.55 -2.73
N CYS A 200 -7.24 13.45 -2.01
CA CYS A 200 -8.16 12.34 -2.32
C CYS A 200 -8.98 11.96 -1.07
N GLU A 201 -9.20 12.91 -0.17
CA GLU A 201 -9.89 12.72 1.11
C GLU A 201 -11.30 12.09 0.91
N PRO A 202 -12.13 12.48 -0.08
CA PRO A 202 -13.41 11.81 -0.33
C PRO A 202 -13.27 10.30 -0.61
N GLN A 203 -12.25 9.92 -1.39
CA GLN A 203 -11.94 8.53 -1.69
C GLN A 203 -11.36 7.81 -0.47
N LEU A 204 -10.47 8.47 0.28
CA LEU A 204 -9.86 7.91 1.49
C LEU A 204 -10.93 7.59 2.55
N ILE A 205 -11.91 8.48 2.75
CA ILE A 205 -13.05 8.24 3.64
C ILE A 205 -13.85 7.03 3.18
N TYR A 206 -14.17 6.93 1.88
CA TYR A 206 -14.94 5.81 1.35
C TYR A 206 -14.21 4.46 1.50
N HIS A 207 -12.90 4.44 1.20
CA HIS A 207 -12.06 3.27 1.39
C HIS A 207 -11.77 2.96 2.87
N THR A 208 -11.87 3.93 3.78
CA THR A 208 -11.83 3.67 5.23
C THR A 208 -13.07 2.90 5.68
N ILE A 209 -14.26 3.30 5.22
CA ILE A 209 -15.52 2.58 5.51
C ILE A 209 -15.46 1.14 4.96
N ALA A 210 -14.92 0.98 3.75
CA ALA A 210 -14.73 -0.32 3.12
C ALA A 210 -13.78 -1.23 3.90
N ASN A 211 -12.60 -0.72 4.29
CA ASN A 211 -11.64 -1.42 5.14
C ASN A 211 -12.32 -1.92 6.43
N HIS A 212 -13.04 -1.03 7.12
CA HIS A 212 -13.75 -1.39 8.35
C HIS A 212 -14.78 -2.50 8.13
N ARG A 213 -15.56 -2.41 7.03
CA ARG A 213 -16.58 -3.41 6.68
C ARG A 213 -16.00 -4.80 6.46
N ILE A 214 -14.79 -4.89 5.89
CA ILE A 214 -14.15 -6.17 5.57
C ILE A 214 -13.17 -6.65 6.65
N GLY A 215 -13.13 -6.01 7.82
CA GLY A 215 -12.42 -6.50 9.01
C GLY A 215 -11.16 -5.73 9.40
N ASN A 216 -10.74 -4.73 8.62
CA ASN A 216 -9.65 -3.83 8.99
C ASN A 216 -10.21 -2.72 9.88
N ASP A 217 -10.23 -2.95 11.20
CA ASP A 217 -10.89 -2.07 12.15
C ASP A 217 -10.24 -0.68 12.29
N ARG A 218 -10.88 0.20 13.09
CA ARG A 218 -10.41 1.57 13.30
C ARG A 218 -8.99 1.62 13.88
N GLN A 219 -8.68 0.75 14.84
CA GLN A 219 -7.36 0.75 15.49
C GLN A 219 -6.29 0.28 14.53
N PHE A 220 -6.58 -0.73 13.72
CA PHE A 220 -5.70 -1.20 12.65
C PHE A 220 -5.35 -0.08 11.66
N LEU A 221 -6.33 0.71 11.21
CA LEU A 221 -6.08 1.83 10.29
C LEU A 221 -5.26 2.97 10.94
N ILE A 222 -5.42 3.18 12.24
CA ILE A 222 -4.57 4.12 13.00
C ILE A 222 -3.15 3.60 13.12
N ASN A 223 -2.96 2.32 13.44
CA ASN A 223 -1.64 1.69 13.53
C ASN A 223 -0.91 1.78 12.17
N LEU A 224 -1.63 1.59 11.06
CA LEU A 224 -1.09 1.81 9.72
C LEU A 224 -0.64 3.26 9.56
N LEU A 225 -1.48 4.24 9.87
CA LEU A 225 -1.10 5.65 9.76
C LEU A 225 0.11 6.02 10.64
N SER A 226 0.21 5.48 11.85
CA SER A 226 1.37 5.62 12.74
C SER A 226 2.65 5.07 12.09
N THR A 227 2.59 3.86 11.55
CA THR A 227 3.68 3.22 10.80
C THR A 227 4.20 4.11 9.66
N LEU A 228 3.30 4.83 9.00
CA LEU A 228 3.64 5.59 7.81
C LEU A 228 4.26 6.96 8.10
N ILE A 229 4.23 7.46 9.35
CA ILE A 229 4.76 8.79 9.72
C ILE A 229 6.19 9.01 9.21
N PRO A 230 7.17 8.09 9.40
CA PRO A 230 8.54 8.28 8.91
C PRO A 230 8.65 8.43 7.37
N TYR A 231 7.70 7.85 6.63
CA TYR A 231 7.78 7.72 5.17
C TYR A 231 6.99 8.78 4.42
N ILE A 232 5.83 9.20 4.96
CA ILE A 232 4.94 10.15 4.28
C ILE A 232 4.73 11.45 5.07
N GLY A 233 5.27 11.53 6.29
CA GLY A 233 5.29 12.73 7.12
C GLY A 233 3.95 13.08 7.76
N TYR A 234 4.03 13.96 8.77
CA TYR A 234 2.88 14.34 9.61
C TYR A 234 1.66 14.86 8.84
N PRO A 235 1.76 15.80 7.87
CA PRO A 235 0.56 16.36 7.24
C PRO A 235 -0.33 15.31 6.57
N ARG A 236 0.27 14.33 5.89
CA ARG A 236 -0.46 13.24 5.22
C ARG A 236 -1.10 12.31 6.24
N VAL A 237 -0.37 11.96 7.30
CA VAL A 237 -0.89 11.10 8.38
C VAL A 237 -2.03 11.79 9.14
N LEU A 238 -1.89 13.07 9.49
CA LEU A 238 -2.93 13.82 10.18
C LEU A 238 -4.21 13.96 9.34
N ASN A 239 -4.10 14.21 8.03
CA ASN A 239 -5.25 14.17 7.13
C ASN A 239 -5.89 12.78 7.06
N GLY A 240 -5.07 11.72 7.08
CA GLY A 240 -5.54 10.34 7.16
C GLY A 240 -6.35 10.07 8.42
N LEU A 241 -5.85 10.50 9.58
CA LEU A 241 -6.56 10.36 10.86
C LEU A 241 -7.90 11.08 10.84
N GLN A 242 -7.95 12.31 10.30
CA GLN A 242 -9.22 13.03 10.13
C GLN A 242 -10.20 12.27 9.24
N CYS A 243 -9.73 11.62 8.17
CA CYS A 243 -10.58 10.78 7.33
C CYS A 243 -11.10 9.54 8.08
N VAL A 244 -10.26 8.93 8.95
CA VAL A 244 -10.67 7.81 9.82
C VAL A 244 -11.77 8.24 10.78
N ASP A 245 -11.58 9.35 11.49
CA ASP A 245 -12.58 9.89 12.41
C ASP A 245 -13.89 10.24 11.67
N GLN A 246 -13.80 10.90 10.51
CA GLN A 246 -14.97 11.25 9.71
C GLN A 246 -15.73 10.03 9.17
N ALA A 247 -15.02 8.94 8.87
CA ALA A 247 -15.61 7.72 8.35
C ALA A 247 -16.28 6.89 9.45
N LEU A 248 -15.65 6.76 10.62
CA LEU A 248 -16.00 5.76 11.63
C LEU A 248 -16.57 6.34 12.94
N ASP A 249 -16.35 7.63 13.23
CA ASP A 249 -16.82 8.26 14.48
C ASP A 249 -18.09 9.10 14.29
N LYS A 250 -18.86 8.83 13.22
CA LYS A 250 -20.11 9.58 13.00
C LYS A 250 -21.13 9.31 14.10
N LYS A 251 -21.36 10.36 14.89
CA LYS A 251 -22.62 10.69 15.57
C LYS A 251 -23.84 10.52 14.67
#